data_AF-A0A168NF83-F1
#
_entry.id   AF-A0A168NF83-F1
#
_cell.length_a   1.000
_cell.length_b   1.000
_cell.length_c   1.000
_cell.angle_alpha   90.00
_cell.angle_beta   90.00
_cell.angle_gamma   90.00
#
_symmetry.space_group_name_H-M   'P 1'
#
loop_
_entity.id
_entity.type
_entity.pdbx_description
1 polymer ?
#
loop_
_entity_poly.entity_id
_entity_poly.type
_entity_poly.pdbx_seq_one_letter_code
_entity_poly.pdbx_strand_id
1 'polypeptide(L)'
;MISPKEQQNHERPISHQPSKRNDAINGGLPAHGRSLYLARAAHDPLTSLCKKLLPAIDEWHDRLATKELSPYNNDPIQPTTAANAIVQVIILHRKTFIQESVLMVELRPCHPIWQHSLFSDPAYLPFKRDLVQN
;
A
#
# COMPACT_ATOMS: atom_id res chain seq x y z
N MET A 1 -47.44 -12.47 3.27
CA MET A 1 -46.18 -12.92 3.90
C MET A 1 -45.27 -13.42 2.78
N ILE A 2 -44.24 -12.65 2.43
CA ILE A 2 -43.21 -13.03 1.44
C ILE A 2 -41.89 -12.95 2.19
N SER A 3 -41.20 -14.09 2.31
CA SER A 3 -39.85 -14.19 2.88
C SER A 3 -38.83 -13.73 1.82
N PRO A 4 -37.85 -12.87 2.14
CA PRO A 4 -36.78 -12.55 1.20
C PRO A 4 -35.79 -13.72 1.15
N LYS A 5 -35.39 -14.11 -0.07
CA LYS A 5 -34.23 -14.98 -0.28
C LYS A 5 -32.96 -14.17 0.00
N GLU A 6 -32.14 -14.64 0.93
CA GLU A 6 -30.77 -14.18 1.09
C GLU A 6 -29.99 -14.43 -0.20
N GLN A 7 -29.49 -13.36 -0.80
CA GLN A 7 -28.60 -13.40 -1.95
C GLN A 7 -27.18 -13.44 -1.37
N GLN A 8 -26.62 -14.65 -1.27
CA GLN A 8 -25.22 -14.84 -0.88
C GLN A 8 -24.33 -14.17 -1.93
N ASN A 9 -23.70 -13.07 -1.52
CA ASN A 9 -22.62 -12.41 -2.26
C ASN A 9 -21.45 -13.40 -2.36
N HIS A 10 -21.23 -13.96 -3.55
CA HIS A 10 -19.99 -14.67 -3.85
C HIS A 10 -18.87 -13.64 -3.97
N GLU A 11 -18.14 -13.43 -2.88
CA GLU A 11 -16.85 -12.75 -2.91
C GLU A 11 -15.93 -13.49 -3.90
N ARG A 12 -15.53 -12.80 -4.96
CA ARG A 12 -14.59 -13.34 -5.94
C ARG A 12 -13.22 -13.50 -5.27
N PRO A 13 -12.55 -14.66 -5.37
CA PRO A 13 -11.23 -14.85 -4.80
C PRO A 13 -10.23 -13.86 -5.38
N ILE A 14 -9.53 -13.12 -4.51
CA ILE A 14 -8.52 -12.10 -4.87
C ILE A 14 -7.26 -12.76 -5.47
N SER A 15 -7.12 -14.08 -5.32
CA SER A 15 -5.99 -14.88 -5.83
C SER A 15 -6.38 -16.35 -5.99
N HIS A 16 -5.64 -17.08 -6.82
CA HIS A 16 -5.72 -18.54 -6.92
C HIS A 16 -5.16 -19.27 -5.68
N GLN A 17 -4.62 -18.52 -4.70
CA GLN A 17 -4.23 -19.08 -3.40
C GLN A 17 -5.47 -19.46 -2.59
N PRO A 18 -5.50 -20.67 -2.01
CA PRO A 18 -6.65 -21.11 -1.20
C PRO A 18 -6.81 -20.21 0.03
N SER A 19 -8.02 -19.68 0.24
CA SER A 19 -8.36 -18.71 1.32
C SER A 19 -7.89 -19.15 2.71
N LYS A 20 -7.97 -20.46 3.00
CA LYS A 20 -7.49 -21.06 4.26
C LYS A 20 -5.99 -20.85 4.51
N ARG A 21 -5.20 -20.65 3.44
CA ARG A 21 -3.76 -20.33 3.51
C ARG A 21 -3.55 -18.86 3.83
N ASN A 22 -4.41 -17.97 3.34
CA ASN A 22 -4.34 -16.53 3.61
C ASN A 22 -4.71 -16.25 5.08
N ASP A 23 -5.69 -16.97 5.62
CA ASP A 23 -6.06 -16.90 7.04
C ASP A 23 -4.98 -17.49 7.96
N ALA A 24 -4.27 -18.54 7.53
CA ALA A 24 -3.11 -19.05 8.26
C ALA A 24 -1.91 -18.10 8.22
N ILE A 25 -1.77 -17.26 7.19
CA ILE A 25 -0.73 -16.24 7.08
C ILE A 25 -1.12 -14.97 7.87
N ASN A 26 -2.41 -14.63 7.96
CA ASN A 26 -2.92 -13.49 8.74
C ASN A 26 -3.26 -13.82 10.21
N GLY A 27 -3.47 -15.10 10.56
CA GLY A 27 -3.94 -15.55 11.86
C GLY A 27 -3.12 -16.69 12.49
N GLY A 28 -2.05 -17.14 11.85
CA GLY A 28 -1.19 -18.23 12.34
C GLY A 28 0.18 -17.71 12.75
N LEU A 29 0.25 -16.89 13.80
CA LEU A 29 1.52 -16.49 14.38
C LEU A 29 1.83 -17.32 15.63
N PRO A 30 3.03 -17.93 15.76
CA PRO A 30 3.31 -18.87 16.83
C PRO A 30 3.19 -18.25 18.22
N ALA A 31 2.63 -19.04 19.16
CA ALA A 31 2.50 -18.71 20.58
C ALA A 31 3.83 -18.51 21.33
N HIS A 32 4.96 -18.49 20.63
CA HIS A 32 6.28 -18.20 21.18
C HIS A 32 6.99 -17.17 20.32
N GLY A 33 6.94 -15.91 20.79
CA GLY A 33 8.00 -14.94 20.59
C GLY A 33 7.91 -14.08 19.33
N ARG A 34 7.03 -13.08 19.38
CA ARG A 34 7.05 -11.81 18.60
C ARG A 34 6.50 -11.88 17.17
N SER A 35 5.18 -12.03 17.04
CA SER A 35 4.44 -11.31 15.98
C SER A 35 4.55 -9.83 16.26
N LEU A 36 5.04 -9.07 15.29
CA LEU A 36 4.62 -7.68 15.18
C LEU A 36 3.29 -7.69 14.42
N TYR A 37 2.20 -8.06 15.09
CA TYR A 37 0.87 -7.73 14.57
C TYR A 37 0.70 -6.23 14.77
N LEU A 38 1.14 -5.48 13.78
CA LEU A 38 0.80 -4.08 13.65
C LEU A 38 -0.71 -4.02 13.49
N ALA A 39 -1.42 -3.59 14.53
CA ALA A 39 -2.77 -3.08 14.33
C ALA A 39 -2.64 -2.01 13.26
N ARG A 40 -3.13 -2.29 12.05
CA ARG A 40 -3.08 -1.32 10.95
C ARG A 40 -3.76 -0.07 11.49
N ALA A 41 -2.98 0.99 11.64
CA ALA A 41 -3.50 2.30 11.98
C ALA A 41 -4.72 2.59 11.10
N ALA A 42 -5.87 2.90 11.70
CA ALA A 42 -7.13 3.10 10.98
C ALA A 42 -7.13 4.35 10.07
N HIS A 43 -6.04 5.13 10.10
CA HIS A 43 -5.90 6.36 9.33
C HIS A 43 -4.97 6.17 8.15
N ASP A 44 -5.54 6.34 6.96
CA ASP A 44 -4.79 6.42 5.72
C ASP A 44 -3.91 7.69 5.73
N PRO A 45 -2.61 7.58 5.38
CA PRO A 45 -1.77 8.76 5.22
C PRO A 45 -2.30 9.65 4.10
N LEU A 46 -2.07 10.96 4.22
CA LEU A 46 -2.49 11.93 3.22
C LEU A 46 -1.91 11.58 1.84
N THR A 47 -2.73 11.62 0.79
CA THR A 47 -2.29 11.26 -0.58
C THR A 47 -1.10 12.09 -1.04
N SER A 48 -1.06 13.39 -0.71
CA SER A 48 0.06 14.27 -1.08
C SER A 48 1.37 13.87 -0.41
N LEU A 49 1.32 13.28 0.79
CA LEU A 49 2.49 12.74 1.47
C LEU A 49 2.94 11.44 0.83
N CYS A 50 2.00 10.54 0.48
CA CYS A 50 2.32 9.28 -0.23
C CYS A 50 3.00 9.53 -1.59
N LYS A 51 2.57 10.55 -2.33
CA LYS A 51 3.14 10.93 -3.64
C LYS A 51 4.58 11.41 -3.57
N LYS A 52 5.05 11.88 -2.41
CA LYS A 52 6.46 12.28 -2.21
C LYS A 52 7.40 11.08 -2.19
N LEU A 53 6.90 9.88 -1.93
CA LEU A 53 7.69 8.65 -2.01
C LEU A 53 7.64 8.12 -3.44
N LEU A 54 8.79 7.88 -4.08
CA LEU A 54 8.88 7.38 -5.47
C LEU A 54 8.07 8.21 -6.50
N PRO A 55 8.16 9.57 -6.52
CA PRO A 55 7.23 10.47 -7.22
C PRO A 55 6.97 10.13 -8.69
N ALA A 56 7.99 9.61 -9.39
CA ALA A 56 7.89 9.20 -10.79
C ALA A 56 6.77 8.19 -11.09
N ILE A 57 6.26 7.43 -10.10
CA ILE A 57 5.16 6.47 -10.38
C ILE A 57 3.89 7.16 -10.85
N ASP A 58 3.64 8.41 -10.46
CA ASP A 58 2.43 9.13 -10.88
C ASP A 58 2.49 9.41 -12.38
N GLU A 59 3.66 9.82 -12.87
CA GLU A 59 3.92 9.97 -14.31
C GLU A 59 3.76 8.62 -15.03
N TRP A 60 4.36 7.55 -14.52
CA TRP A 60 4.21 6.22 -15.13
C TRP A 60 2.76 5.73 -15.13
N HIS A 61 2.00 5.98 -14.07
CA HIS A 61 0.59 5.66 -14.00
C HIS A 61 -0.22 6.41 -15.07
N ASP A 62 0.01 7.71 -15.21
CA ASP A 62 -0.68 8.54 -16.20
C ASP A 62 -0.31 8.14 -17.63
N ARG A 63 0.97 7.86 -17.91
CA ARG A 63 1.45 7.40 -19.23
C ARG A 63 0.85 6.07 -19.66
N LEU A 64 0.70 5.13 -18.72
CA LEU A 64 0.03 3.85 -18.99
C LEU A 64 -1.48 4.02 -19.18
N ALA A 65 -2.10 4.99 -18.50
CA ALA A 65 -3.52 5.31 -18.68
C ALA A 65 -3.81 6.00 -20.03
N THR A 66 -2.90 6.86 -20.51
CA THR A 66 -3.06 7.60 -21.76
C THR A 66 -2.67 6.82 -23.02
N LYS A 67 -2.18 5.56 -22.89
CA LYS A 67 -1.62 4.77 -24.00
C LYS A 67 -0.61 5.59 -24.82
N GLU A 68 0.24 6.35 -24.13
CA GLU A 68 1.19 7.27 -24.73
C GLU A 68 2.03 6.57 -25.82
N LEU A 69 2.34 7.28 -26.91
CA LEU A 69 3.14 6.73 -28.01
C LEU A 69 4.62 6.65 -27.62
N SER A 70 5.30 5.61 -28.08
CA SER A 70 6.74 5.45 -27.92
C SER A 70 7.49 6.59 -28.62
N PRO A 71 8.48 7.23 -27.95
CA PRO A 71 9.25 8.33 -28.54
C PRO A 71 10.14 7.89 -29.71
N TYR A 72 10.27 6.59 -29.98
CA TYR A 72 11.13 6.05 -31.03
C TYR A 72 10.39 5.74 -32.34
N ASN A 73 9.09 5.43 -32.26
CA ASN A 73 8.35 4.84 -33.38
C ASN A 73 6.88 5.25 -33.49
N ASN A 74 6.38 6.16 -32.65
CA ASN A 74 4.97 6.60 -32.64
C ASN A 74 3.95 5.46 -32.46
N ASP A 75 4.39 4.26 -32.07
CA ASP A 75 3.52 3.14 -31.74
C ASP A 75 2.99 3.32 -30.30
N PRO A 76 1.73 2.96 -30.00
CA PRO A 76 1.24 2.98 -28.63
C PRO A 76 2.15 2.15 -27.73
N ILE A 77 2.61 2.72 -26.61
CA ILE A 77 3.21 1.94 -25.54
C ILE A 77 2.10 0.99 -25.06
N GLN A 78 2.16 -0.26 -25.49
CA GLN A 78 1.27 -1.32 -25.02
C GLN A 78 1.65 -1.57 -23.55
N PRO A 79 0.82 -1.15 -22.58
CA PRO A 79 1.08 -1.43 -21.17
C PRO A 79 1.06 -2.94 -21.01
N THR A 80 2.18 -3.56 -20.69
CA THR A 80 2.16 -4.98 -20.35
C THR A 80 1.41 -5.17 -19.04
N THR A 81 0.71 -6.30 -18.88
CA THR A 81 0.01 -6.63 -17.63
C THR A 81 0.93 -6.53 -16.40
N ALA A 82 2.21 -6.88 -16.56
CA ALA A 82 3.22 -6.76 -15.53
C ALA A 82 3.53 -5.30 -15.15
N ALA A 83 3.69 -4.40 -16.12
CA ALA A 83 3.95 -2.98 -15.85
C ALA A 83 2.81 -2.34 -15.07
N ASN A 84 1.56 -2.60 -15.48
CA ASN A 84 0.37 -2.14 -14.75
C ASN A 84 0.34 -2.67 -13.32
N ALA A 85 0.63 -3.96 -13.12
CA ALA A 85 0.66 -4.56 -11.79
C ALA A 85 1.75 -3.95 -10.90
N ILE A 86 2.95 -3.70 -11.42
CA ILE A 86 4.05 -3.08 -10.67
C ILE A 86 3.68 -1.66 -10.24
N VAL A 87 3.10 -0.85 -11.13
CA VAL A 87 2.63 0.49 -10.79
C VAL A 87 1.62 0.45 -9.65
N GLN A 88 0.64 -0.46 -9.71
CA GLN A 88 -0.36 -0.62 -8.64
C GLN A 88 0.27 -1.06 -7.31
N VAL A 89 1.20 -2.01 -7.36
CA VAL A 89 1.94 -2.46 -6.16
C VAL A 89 2.74 -1.32 -5.54
N ILE A 90 3.39 -0.47 -6.34
CA ILE A 90 4.15 0.67 -5.84
C ILE A 90 3.22 1.73 -5.23
N ILE A 91 2.07 2.01 -5.84
CA ILE A 91 1.06 2.92 -5.29
C ILE A 91 0.60 2.43 -3.91
N LEU A 92 0.28 1.14 -3.80
CA LEU A 92 -0.11 0.53 -2.53
C LEU A 92 1.04 0.56 -1.52
N HIS A 93 2.25 0.24 -1.98
CA HIS A 93 3.45 0.24 -1.15
C HIS A 93 3.73 1.62 -0.55
N ARG A 94 3.49 2.71 -1.29
CA ARG A 94 3.64 4.08 -0.75
C ARG A 94 2.78 4.30 0.47
N LYS A 95 1.52 3.89 0.39
CA LYS A 95 0.55 4.02 1.48
C LYS A 95 0.97 3.18 2.69
N THR A 96 1.26 1.90 2.48
CA THR A 96 1.62 0.99 3.58
C THR A 96 2.96 1.36 4.20
N PHE A 97 3.95 1.76 3.39
CA PHE A 97 5.26 2.16 3.89
C PHE A 97 5.17 3.41 4.78
N ILE A 98 4.43 4.45 4.38
CA ILE A 98 4.26 5.64 5.22
C ILE A 98 3.51 5.30 6.50
N GLN A 99 2.46 4.49 6.41
CA GLN A 99 1.70 4.04 7.57
C GLN A 99 2.57 3.27 8.58
N GLU A 100 3.35 2.29 8.12
CA GLU A 100 4.19 1.46 8.98
C GLU A 100 5.48 2.16 9.42
N SER A 101 5.92 3.21 8.70
CA SER A 101 7.10 3.98 9.06
C SER A 101 7.00 4.64 10.42
N VAL A 102 5.78 4.96 10.88
CA VAL A 102 5.53 5.53 12.21
C VAL A 102 6.02 4.60 13.31
N LEU A 103 5.65 3.31 13.28
CA LEU A 103 6.18 2.35 14.24
C LEU A 103 7.69 2.13 14.03
N MET A 104 8.11 2.04 12.78
CA MET A 104 9.50 1.70 12.46
C MET A 104 10.49 2.78 12.90
N VAL A 105 10.06 4.05 12.98
CA VAL A 105 10.88 5.15 13.52
C VAL A 105 11.08 5.01 15.04
N GLU A 106 10.13 4.42 15.76
CA GLU A 106 10.25 4.15 17.20
C GLU A 106 11.08 2.91 17.48
N LEU A 107 10.86 1.84 16.69
CA LEU A 107 11.60 0.59 16.84
C LEU A 107 13.07 0.72 16.44
N ARG A 108 13.39 1.56 15.44
CA ARG A 108 14.75 1.71 14.90
C ARG A 108 15.11 3.18 14.64
N PRO A 109 15.17 4.04 15.67
CA PRO A 109 15.35 5.49 15.50
C PRO A 109 16.66 5.88 14.79
N CYS A 110 17.69 5.03 14.81
CA CYS A 110 18.98 5.29 14.18
C CYS A 110 19.08 4.80 12.72
N HIS A 111 18.00 4.32 12.10
CA HIS A 111 18.06 3.83 10.73
C HIS A 111 18.27 4.98 9.72
N PRO A 112 19.19 4.86 8.75
CA PRO A 112 19.50 5.95 7.79
C PRO A 112 18.30 6.43 6.97
N ILE A 113 17.31 5.56 6.73
CA ILE A 113 16.10 5.90 5.97
C ILE A 113 15.33 7.10 6.58
N TRP A 114 15.41 7.30 7.90
CA TRP A 114 14.71 8.40 8.57
C TRP A 114 15.34 9.77 8.34
N GLN A 115 16.56 9.82 7.78
CA GLN A 115 17.21 11.07 7.38
C GLN A 115 16.64 11.65 6.09
N HIS A 116 15.80 10.88 5.38
CA HIS A 116 15.13 11.36 4.18
C HIS A 116 14.14 12.48 4.52
N SER A 117 14.12 13.54 3.72
CA SER A 117 13.31 14.76 3.95
C SER A 117 11.81 14.50 4.14
N LEU A 118 11.30 13.40 3.55
CA LEU A 118 9.94 12.89 3.74
C LEU A 118 9.53 12.75 5.22
N PHE A 119 10.46 12.30 6.08
CA PHE A 119 10.17 12.07 7.51
C PHE A 119 10.28 13.33 8.37
N SER A 120 10.84 14.40 7.79
CA SER A 120 10.84 15.74 8.38
C SER A 120 9.72 16.62 7.80
N ASP A 121 8.88 16.06 6.93
CA ASP A 121 7.84 16.81 6.25
C ASP A 121 6.78 17.32 7.25
N PRO A 122 6.33 18.59 7.14
CA PRO A 122 5.29 19.12 8.01
C PRO A 122 3.97 18.33 7.95
N ALA A 123 3.69 17.61 6.85
CA ALA A 123 2.52 16.74 6.78
C ALA A 123 2.74 15.35 7.43
N TYR A 124 4.00 14.91 7.60
CA TYR A 124 4.33 13.64 8.26
C TYR A 124 4.28 13.75 9.79
N LEU A 125 4.71 14.88 10.37
CA LEU A 125 4.78 15.02 11.83
C LEU A 125 3.42 14.92 12.54
N PRO A 126 2.32 15.56 12.05
CA PRO A 126 0.99 15.37 12.62
C PRO A 126 0.52 13.93 12.46
N PHE A 127 0.72 13.33 11.28
CA PHE A 127 0.36 11.93 11.02
C PHE A 127 1.05 10.96 11.98
N LYS A 128 2.34 11.16 12.27
CA LYS A 128 3.07 10.39 13.28
C LYS A 128 2.45 10.56 14.67
N ARG A 129 2.10 11.78 15.07
CA ARG A 129 1.55 12.07 16.41
C ARG A 129 0.18 11.42 16.61
N ASP A 130 -0.70 11.52 15.62
CA ASP A 130 -2.06 10.97 15.68
C ASP A 130 -2.08 9.45 15.87
N LEU A 131 -1.02 8.77 15.43
CA LEU A 131 -0.87 7.31 15.55
C LEU A 131 -0.13 6.85 16.80
N VAL A 132 0.65 7.72 17.45
CA VAL A 132 1.38 7.41 18.70
C VAL A 132 0.55 7.74 19.95
N GLN A 133 -0.44 8.63 19.84
CA GLN A 133 -1.28 9.09 20.95
C GLN A 133 -2.64 8.38 21.06
N ASN A 134 -2.88 7.35 20.25
CA ASN A 134 -4.07 6.48 20.28
C ASN A 134 -3.72 5.11 20.87
#